data_AF-A0A059CTG9-F1
#
_entry.id   AF-A0A059CTG9-F1
#
_cell.length_a   1.000
_cell.length_b   1.000
_cell.length_c   1.000
_cell.angle_alpha   90.00
_cell.angle_beta   90.00
_cell.angle_gamma   90.00
#
_symmetry.space_group_name_H-M   'P 1'
#
loop_
_entity.id
_entity.type
_entity.pdbx_description
1 polymer ?
#
loop_
_entity_poly.entity_id
_entity_poly.type
_entity_poly.pdbx_seq_one_letter_code
_entity_poly.pdbx_strand_id
1 'polypeptide(L)'
;APLYLAINVTYGSEVSKELTPLWILGPLLVALYVKLFRGLWALYLFTFKQTVKVVKNLLVYYLTAYQYVANGKLKEDVRSRVWQPVVDVKNLDYKELSRRKLKELQEWLLEWYLDFIESIWPYYCRTIRF
;
A
#
# COMPACT_ATOMS: atom_id res chain seq x y z
N ALA A 1 -11.99 39.40 49.44
CA ALA A 1 -11.74 40.26 50.62
C ALA A 1 -12.41 39.74 51.91
N PRO A 2 -13.73 39.47 51.98
CA PRO A 2 -14.38 39.14 53.26
C PRO A 2 -13.96 37.79 53.84
N LEU A 3 -13.71 36.78 53.00
CA LEU A 3 -13.28 35.44 53.42
C LEU A 3 -11.87 35.40 54.05
N TYR A 4 -10.92 36.14 53.49
CA TYR A 4 -9.56 36.21 54.03
C TYR A 4 -9.53 36.90 55.41
N LEU A 5 -10.32 37.97 55.55
CA LEU A 5 -10.51 38.67 56.83
C LEU A 5 -11.21 37.78 57.87
N ALA A 6 -12.25 37.05 57.48
CA ALA A 6 -12.95 36.12 58.37
C ALA A 6 -12.01 35.03 58.91
N ILE A 7 -11.16 34.46 58.06
CA ILE A 7 -10.16 33.45 58.44
C ILE A 7 -9.08 34.05 59.35
N ASN A 8 -8.61 35.26 59.07
CA ASN A 8 -7.64 35.95 59.92
C ASN A 8 -8.18 36.22 61.34
N VAL A 9 -9.47 36.55 61.46
CA VAL A 9 -10.15 36.79 62.73
C VAL A 9 -10.41 35.48 63.51
N THR A 10 -10.67 34.36 62.82
CA THR A 10 -10.96 33.07 63.48
C THR A 10 -9.74 32.23 63.80
N TYR A 11 -8.72 32.19 62.92
CA TYR A 11 -7.56 31.30 63.04
C TYR A 11 -6.24 32.03 63.37
N GLY A 12 -6.26 33.36 63.45
CA GLY A 12 -5.09 34.17 63.78
C GLY A 12 -4.17 34.47 62.59
N SER A 13 -3.32 35.47 62.78
CA SER A 13 -2.50 36.06 61.71
C SER A 13 -1.34 35.19 61.22
N GLU A 14 -0.90 34.22 62.03
CA GLU A 14 0.15 33.27 61.66
C GLU A 14 -0.33 32.31 60.56
N VAL A 15 -1.51 31.69 60.73
CA VAL A 15 -2.13 30.82 59.71
C VAL A 15 -2.49 31.60 58.45
N SER A 16 -2.89 32.86 58.61
CA SER A 16 -3.22 33.74 57.47
C SER A 16 -2.00 34.09 56.61
N LYS A 17 -0.80 34.23 57.22
CA LYS A 17 0.46 34.48 56.50
C LYS A 17 0.87 33.31 55.63
N GLU A 18 0.69 32.08 56.09
CA GLU A 18 0.99 30.86 55.32
C GLU A 18 -0.02 30.62 54.19
N LEU A 19 -1.27 31.08 54.33
CA LEU A 19 -2.30 30.94 53.29
C LEU A 19 -2.23 32.01 52.18
N THR A 20 -1.62 33.17 52.45
CA THR A 20 -1.43 34.25 51.47
C THR A 20 -0.79 33.82 50.16
N PRO A 21 0.34 33.07 50.13
CA PRO A 21 0.94 32.62 48.87
C PRO A 21 -0.01 31.73 48.07
N LEU A 22 -0.76 30.84 48.73
CA LEU A 22 -1.75 29.96 48.07
C LEU A 22 -2.88 30.76 47.43
N TRP A 23 -3.33 31.84 48.09
CA TRP A 23 -4.41 32.70 47.60
C TRP A 23 -3.99 33.56 46.41
N ILE A 24 -2.71 33.90 46.27
CA ILE A 24 -2.16 34.62 45.12
C ILE A 24 -1.85 33.64 43.97
N LEU A 25 -1.33 32.46 44.28
CA LEU A 25 -1.02 31.41 43.30
C LEU A 25 -2.29 30.78 42.69
N GLY A 26 -3.37 30.66 43.45
CA GLY A 26 -4.63 30.08 42.97
C GLY A 26 -5.19 30.77 41.73
N PRO A 27 -5.49 32.08 41.76
CA PRO A 27 -5.97 32.83 40.60
C PRO A 27 -4.99 32.81 39.42
N LEU A 28 -3.68 32.82 39.69
CA LEU A 28 -2.65 32.72 38.66
C LEU A 28 -2.71 31.38 37.93
N LEU A 29 -2.81 30.27 38.67
CA LEU A 29 -2.95 28.92 38.12
C LEU A 29 -4.26 28.76 37.34
N VAL A 30 -5.37 29.26 37.87
CA VAL A 30 -6.68 29.23 37.20
C VAL A 30 -6.64 30.03 35.90
N ALA A 31 -6.05 31.22 35.90
CA ALA A 31 -5.92 32.04 34.69
C ALA A 31 -5.02 31.36 33.63
N LEU A 32 -3.91 30.73 34.05
CA LEU A 32 -3.07 29.93 33.18
C LEU A 32 -3.83 28.74 32.57
N TYR A 33 -4.56 28.01 33.41
CA TYR A 33 -5.35 26.85 32.99
C TYR A 33 -6.43 27.25 31.97
N VAL A 34 -7.16 28.34 32.21
CA VAL A 34 -8.18 28.85 31.28
C VAL A 34 -7.56 29.25 29.94
N LYS A 35 -6.39 29.90 29.94
CA LYS A 35 -5.70 30.24 28.69
C LYS A 35 -5.23 29.00 27.93
N LEU A 36 -4.68 28.01 28.62
CA LEU A 36 -4.26 26.74 28.02
C LEU A 36 -5.46 25.98 27.45
N PHE A 37 -6.56 25.89 28.19
CA PHE A 37 -7.79 25.26 27.72
C PHE A 37 -8.34 25.95 26.48
N ARG A 38 -8.35 27.28 26.44
CA ARG A 38 -8.78 28.03 25.25
C ARG A 38 -7.91 27.72 24.03
N GLY A 39 -6.59 27.60 24.22
CA GLY A 39 -5.67 27.20 23.17
C GLY A 39 -5.92 25.77 22.67
N LEU A 40 -6.10 24.83 23.60
CA LEU A 40 -6.40 23.43 23.29
C LEU A 40 -7.73 23.29 22.54
N TRP A 41 -8.78 24.01 22.95
CA TRP A 41 -10.07 24.02 22.27
C TRP A 41 -9.97 24.57 20.85
N ALA A 42 -9.21 25.65 20.64
CA ALA A 42 -8.99 26.21 19.30
C ALA A 42 -8.22 25.23 18.41
N LEU A 43 -7.18 24.59 18.93
CA LEU A 43 -6.40 23.57 18.22
C LEU A 43 -7.27 22.35 17.89
N TYR A 44 -8.12 21.90 18.81
CA TYR A 44 -9.04 20.79 18.60
C TYR A 44 -10.04 21.08 17.48
N LEU A 45 -10.68 22.25 17.49
CA LEU A 45 -11.61 22.65 16.44
C LEU A 45 -10.90 22.77 15.07
N PHE A 46 -9.68 23.29 15.06
CA PHE A 46 -8.87 23.41 13.86
C PHE A 46 -8.52 22.05 13.27
N THR A 47 -7.96 21.15 14.07
CA THR A 47 -7.61 19.79 13.62
C THR A 47 -8.86 19.03 13.18
N PHE A 48 -9.97 19.14 13.89
CA PHE A 48 -11.24 18.54 13.49
C PHE A 48 -11.70 19.04 12.12
N LYS A 49 -11.69 20.36 11.88
CA LYS A 49 -12.06 20.95 10.59
C LYS A 49 -11.14 20.47 9.46
N GLN A 50 -9.83 20.37 9.73
CA GLN A 50 -8.86 19.87 8.77
C GLN A 50 -9.09 18.38 8.46
N THR A 51 -9.32 17.55 9.47
CA THR A 51 -9.62 16.12 9.32
C THR A 51 -10.89 15.91 8.51
N VAL A 52 -11.97 16.63 8.79
CA VAL A 52 -13.22 16.54 8.02
C VAL A 52 -12.99 16.90 6.54
N LYS A 53 -12.16 17.92 6.26
CA LYS A 53 -11.82 18.30 4.88
C LYS A 53 -11.05 17.19 4.16
N VAL A 54 -10.05 16.60 4.83
CA VAL A 54 -9.25 15.49 4.27
C VAL A 54 -10.11 14.26 4.05
N VAL A 55 -10.94 13.87 5.02
CA VAL A 55 -11.83 12.71 4.92
C VAL A 55 -12.83 12.88 3.77
N LYS A 56 -13.42 14.08 3.59
CA LYS A 56 -14.31 14.34 2.45
C LYS A 56 -13.60 14.19 1.12
N ASN A 57 -12.39 14.74 0.98
CA ASN A 57 -11.60 14.60 -0.24
C ASN A 57 -11.25 13.13 -0.51
N LEU A 58 -10.79 12.40 0.49
CA LEU A 58 -10.49 10.97 0.38
C LEU A 58 -11.71 10.14 0.02
N LEU A 59 -12.87 10.42 0.60
CA LEU A 59 -14.12 9.76 0.25
C LEU A 59 -14.51 10.00 -1.21
N VAL A 60 -14.32 11.20 -1.74
CA VAL A 60 -14.54 11.49 -3.17
C VAL A 60 -13.60 10.68 -4.06
N TYR A 61 -12.31 10.60 -3.72
CA TYR A 61 -11.36 9.77 -4.46
C TYR A 61 -11.71 8.28 -4.36
N TYR A 62 -12.11 7.81 -3.18
CA TYR A 62 -12.49 6.41 -2.97
C TYR A 62 -13.76 6.04 -3.72
N LEU A 63 -14.79 6.89 -3.69
CA LEU A 63 -16.02 6.72 -4.48
C LEU A 63 -15.73 6.71 -5.98
N THR A 64 -14.89 7.62 -6.46
CA THR A 64 -14.51 7.67 -7.87
C THR A 64 -13.73 6.43 -8.28
N ALA A 65 -12.75 6.01 -7.47
CA ALA A 65 -12.00 4.78 -7.71
C ALA A 65 -12.89 3.54 -7.66
N TYR A 66 -13.80 3.47 -6.69
CA TYR A 66 -14.76 2.38 -6.55
C TYR A 66 -15.72 2.33 -7.74
N GLN A 67 -16.27 3.46 -8.19
CA GLN A 67 -17.07 3.53 -9.41
C GLN A 67 -16.26 3.12 -10.64
N TYR A 68 -14.98 3.49 -10.72
CA TYR A 68 -14.10 3.09 -11.83
C TYR A 68 -13.85 1.57 -11.85
N VAL A 69 -13.67 0.96 -10.67
CA VAL A 69 -13.53 -0.50 -10.50
C VAL A 69 -14.85 -1.22 -10.77
N ALA A 70 -15.95 -0.74 -10.20
CA ALA A 70 -17.29 -1.33 -10.30
C ALA A 70 -17.85 -1.27 -11.72
N ASN A 71 -17.57 -0.19 -12.46
CA ASN A 71 -17.94 -0.05 -13.87
C ASN A 71 -17.16 -0.98 -14.81
N GLY A 72 -16.27 -1.85 -14.30
CA GLY A 72 -15.58 -2.86 -15.11
C GLY A 72 -14.56 -2.33 -16.11
N LYS A 73 -14.44 -1.01 -16.28
CA LYS A 73 -13.53 -0.34 -17.22
C LYS A 73 -12.07 -0.74 -17.04
N LEU A 74 -11.62 -0.97 -15.80
CA LEU A 74 -10.27 -1.48 -15.55
C LEU A 74 -10.04 -2.85 -16.18
N LYS A 75 -11.03 -3.75 -16.11
CA LYS A 75 -10.92 -5.08 -16.68
C LYS A 75 -10.93 -5.03 -18.21
N GLU A 76 -11.71 -4.12 -18.79
CA GLU A 76 -11.79 -3.92 -20.25
C GLU A 76 -10.54 -3.22 -20.82
N ASP A 77 -10.03 -2.19 -20.14
CA ASP A 77 -8.80 -1.48 -20.52
C ASP A 77 -7.57 -2.38 -20.38
N VAL A 78 -7.45 -3.15 -19.30
CA VAL A 78 -6.34 -4.10 -19.12
C VAL A 78 -6.43 -5.24 -20.13
N ARG A 79 -7.64 -5.72 -20.45
CA ARG A 79 -7.83 -6.76 -21.46
C ARG A 79 -7.45 -6.29 -22.86
N SER A 80 -7.89 -5.10 -23.27
CA SER A 80 -7.55 -4.57 -24.60
C SER A 80 -6.08 -4.17 -24.71
N ARG A 81 -5.53 -3.49 -23.69
CA ARG A 81 -4.17 -2.93 -23.75
C ARG A 81 -3.06 -3.94 -23.44
N VAL A 82 -3.33 -4.97 -22.64
CA VAL A 82 -2.31 -5.95 -22.20
C VAL A 82 -2.62 -7.34 -22.72
N TRP A 83 -3.88 -7.80 -22.68
CA TRP A 83 -4.21 -9.18 -23.05
C TRP A 83 -4.20 -9.42 -24.56
N GLN A 84 -4.75 -8.51 -25.37
CA GLN A 84 -4.73 -8.66 -26.84
C GLN A 84 -3.31 -8.74 -27.44
N PRO A 85 -2.39 -7.79 -27.15
CA PRO A 85 -1.06 -7.85 -27.75
C PRO A 85 -0.24 -9.06 -27.28
N VAL A 86 -0.40 -9.50 -26.03
CA VAL A 86 0.30 -10.69 -25.52
C VAL A 86 -0.21 -11.97 -26.18
N VAL A 87 -1.52 -12.08 -26.41
CA VAL A 87 -2.10 -13.24 -27.09
C VAL A 87 -1.70 -13.28 -28.57
N ASP A 88 -1.69 -12.14 -29.26
CA ASP A 88 -1.27 -12.08 -30.66
C ASP A 88 0.21 -12.36 -30.84
N VAL A 89 1.09 -11.75 -30.05
CA VAL A 89 2.55 -12.01 -30.10
C VAL A 89 2.84 -13.48 -29.76
N LYS A 90 2.20 -14.02 -28.71
CA LYS A 90 2.39 -15.42 -28.32
C LYS A 90 1.91 -16.41 -29.38
N ASN A 91 0.81 -16.13 -30.08
CA ASN A 91 0.30 -17.02 -31.12
C ASN A 91 1.14 -16.95 -32.41
N LEU A 92 1.59 -15.76 -32.81
CA LEU A 92 2.41 -15.58 -34.01
C LEU A 92 3.78 -16.24 -33.84
N ASP A 93 4.49 -15.95 -32.73
CA ASP A 93 5.82 -16.49 -32.47
C ASP A 93 5.80 -18.00 -32.23
N TYR A 94 4.81 -18.52 -31.49
CA TYR A 94 4.77 -19.95 -31.17
C TYR A 94 4.57 -20.81 -32.43
N LYS A 95 3.75 -20.37 -33.38
CA LYS A 95 3.47 -21.12 -34.62
C LYS A 95 4.66 -21.13 -35.59
N GLU A 96 5.43 -20.06 -35.61
CA GLU A 96 6.65 -19.98 -36.44
C GLU A 96 7.83 -20.71 -35.80
N LEU A 97 8.04 -20.52 -34.49
CA LEU A 97 9.10 -21.20 -33.74
C LEU A 97 8.90 -22.72 -33.71
N SER A 98 7.67 -23.18 -33.50
CA SER A 98 7.35 -24.62 -33.50
C SER A 98 7.64 -25.26 -34.85
N ARG A 99 7.32 -24.60 -35.97
CA ARG A 99 7.65 -25.12 -37.31
C ARG A 99 9.15 -25.17 -37.59
N ARG A 100 9.91 -24.17 -37.14
CA ARG A 100 11.38 -24.18 -37.28
C ARG A 100 12.00 -25.31 -36.46
N LYS A 101 11.60 -25.45 -35.21
CA LYS A 101 12.10 -26.52 -34.32
C LYS A 101 11.73 -27.92 -34.79
N LEU A 102 10.53 -28.10 -35.34
CA LEU A 102 10.12 -29.39 -35.91
C LEU A 102 10.96 -29.77 -37.13
N LYS A 103 11.30 -28.83 -38.02
CA LYS A 103 12.20 -29.10 -39.14
C LYS A 103 13.61 -29.48 -38.67
N GLU A 104 14.15 -28.72 -37.71
CA GLU A 104 15.48 -28.96 -37.14
C GLU A 104 15.56 -30.35 -36.47
N LEU A 105 14.53 -30.74 -35.71
CA LEU A 105 14.45 -32.09 -35.13
C LEU A 105 14.31 -33.19 -36.19
N GLN A 106 13.60 -32.91 -37.28
CA GLN A 106 13.41 -33.88 -38.36
C GLN A 106 14.71 -34.13 -39.13
N GLU A 107 15.48 -33.09 -39.42
CA GLU A 107 16.81 -33.19 -40.03
C GLU A 107 17.78 -33.93 -39.10
N TRP A 108 17.81 -33.55 -37.82
CA TRP A 108 18.67 -34.20 -36.83
C TRP A 108 18.35 -35.69 -36.65
N LEU A 109 17.06 -36.07 -36.65
CA LEU A 109 16.64 -37.47 -36.59
C LEU A 109 17.05 -38.26 -37.83
N LEU A 110 17.03 -37.63 -39.02
CA LEU A 110 17.43 -38.26 -40.27
C LEU A 110 18.94 -38.54 -40.28
N GLU A 111 19.76 -37.56 -39.86
CA GLU A 111 21.21 -37.70 -39.71
C GLU A 111 21.54 -38.81 -38.72
N TRP A 112 20.93 -38.78 -37.54
CA TRP A 112 21.14 -39.81 -36.52
C TRP A 112 20.75 -41.21 -37.01
N TYR A 113 19.65 -41.32 -37.77
CA TYR A 113 19.22 -42.58 -38.36
C TYR A 113 20.21 -43.10 -39.41
N LEU A 114 20.76 -42.22 -40.25
CA LEU A 114 21.78 -42.59 -41.24
C LEU A 114 23.06 -43.08 -40.55
N ASP A 115 23.56 -42.35 -39.55
CA ASP A 115 24.73 -42.74 -38.76
C ASP A 115 24.52 -44.09 -38.06
N PHE A 116 23.30 -44.32 -37.54
CA PHE A 116 22.95 -45.58 -36.92
C PHE A 116 22.99 -46.76 -37.91
N ILE A 117 22.41 -46.59 -39.10
CA ILE A 117 22.45 -47.59 -40.16
C ILE A 117 23.89 -47.86 -40.61
N GLU A 118 24.70 -46.81 -40.76
CA GLU A 118 26.12 -46.94 -41.13
C GLU A 118 26.93 -47.68 -40.06
N SER A 119 26.62 -47.47 -38.77
CA SER A 119 27.27 -48.20 -37.67
C SER A 119 26.94 -49.70 -37.65
N ILE A 120 25.73 -50.08 -38.07
CA ILE A 120 25.27 -51.48 -38.14
C ILE A 120 25.73 -52.16 -39.43
N TRP A 121 25.95 -51.38 -40.49
CA TRP A 121 26.34 -51.85 -41.82
C TRP A 121 27.45 -52.90 -41.84
N PRO A 122 28.61 -52.72 -41.17
CA PRO A 122 29.69 -53.72 -41.19
C PRO A 122 29.31 -55.05 -40.51
N TYR A 123 28.43 -55.02 -39.51
CA TYR A 123 27.93 -56.23 -38.85
C TYR A 123 26.93 -56.97 -39.75
N TYR A 124 26.03 -56.24 -40.41
CA TYR A 124 25.03 -56.79 -41.33
C TYR A 124 25.65 -57.36 -42.62
N CYS A 125 26.65 -56.69 -43.20
CA CYS A 125 27.38 -57.20 -44.37
C CYS A 125 28.15 -58.50 -44.07
N ARG A 126 28.52 -58.74 -42.81
CA ARG A 126 29.19 -59.97 -42.38
C ARG A 126 28.22 -61.16 -42.27
N THR A 127 26.96 -60.91 -41.92
CA THR A 127 25.93 -61.95 -41.79
C THR A 127 25.29 -62.36 -43.12
N ILE A 128 25.30 -61.51 -44.15
CA ILE A 128 24.74 -61.83 -45.48
C ILE A 128 25.75 -62.51 -46.42
N ARG A 129 27.06 -62.35 -46.18
CA ARG A 129 28.11 -62.89 -47.06
C ARG A 129 28.43 -64.38 -46.83
N PHE A 130 27.48 -65.14 -46.28
CA PHE A 130 27.54 -66.60 -46.11
C PHE A 130 26.44 -67.28 -46.93
#